data_AF-A0A6B3E1R1-F1
#
_entry.id   AF-A0A6B3E1R1-F1
#
_cell.length_a   1.000
_cell.length_b   1.000
_cell.length_c   1.000
_cell.angle_alpha   90.00
_cell.angle_beta   90.00
_cell.angle_gamma   90.00
#
_symmetry.space_group_name_H-M   'P 1'
#
loop_
_entity.id
_entity.type
_entity.pdbx_description
1 polymer ?
#
loop_
_entity_poly.entity_id
_entity_poly.type
_entity_poly.pdbx_seq_one_letter_code
_entity_poly.pdbx_strand_id
1 'polypeptide(L)'
;MKVCRLCGRAKPADRFLAGKAKRPSSACDTCRRKRAAEHRRRYYASLPPDKRHTLTQRRRAASYGTEHEEYSRTAIFRRWSYYCCYCDRFATHLDHVQPLSRGGADKESNMVPACADCNLSKGSKTLAEWAETFGPEPPPF
;
A
#
# COMPACT_ATOMS: atom_id res chain seq x y z
N MET A 1 26.19 24.87 17.75
CA MET A 1 24.76 25.11 17.43
C MET A 1 24.62 25.52 15.97
N LYS A 2 23.51 25.20 15.27
CA LYS A 2 23.27 25.60 13.87
C LYS A 2 21.82 26.08 13.68
N VAL A 3 21.63 27.14 12.88
CA VAL A 3 20.31 27.72 12.58
C VAL A 3 19.66 26.99 11.41
N CYS A 4 18.40 26.60 11.56
CA CYS A 4 17.64 25.96 10.49
C CYS A 4 17.10 26.98 9.48
N ARG A 5 17.48 26.84 8.20
CA ARG A 5 17.00 27.75 7.14
C ARG A 5 15.48 27.73 6.90
N LEU A 6 14.77 26.71 7.39
CA LEU A 6 13.33 26.55 7.15
C LEU A 6 12.46 27.02 8.32
N CYS A 7 12.94 26.92 9.56
CA CYS A 7 12.15 27.34 10.73
C CYS A 7 12.81 28.45 11.56
N GLY A 8 14.01 28.92 11.17
CA GLY A 8 14.74 29.99 11.85
C GLY A 8 15.31 29.63 13.23
N ARG A 9 14.98 28.46 13.79
CA ARG A 9 15.41 28.07 15.15
C ARG A 9 16.83 27.52 15.17
N ALA A 10 17.62 27.92 16.16
CA ALA A 10 18.90 27.29 16.49
C ALA A 10 18.67 25.89 17.07
N LYS A 11 19.40 24.89 16.58
CA LYS A 11 19.32 23.51 17.02
C LYS A 11 20.72 22.89 17.12
N PRO A 12 20.89 21.80 17.89
CA PRO A 12 22.15 21.06 17.93
C PRO A 12 22.48 20.48 16.53
N ALA A 13 23.77 20.28 16.27
CA ALA A 13 24.27 19.99 14.91
C ALA A 13 23.82 18.62 14.38
N ASP A 14 23.60 17.64 15.27
CA ASP A 14 23.04 16.32 14.99
C ASP A 14 21.71 16.40 14.21
N ARG A 15 20.86 17.39 14.52
CA ARG A 15 19.57 17.61 13.83
C ARG A 15 19.72 17.97 12.36
N PHE A 16 20.93 18.26 11.89
CA PHE A 16 21.23 18.58 10.50
C PHE A 16 21.89 17.44 9.74
N LEU A 17 22.24 16.34 10.42
CA LEU A 17 22.81 15.16 9.80
C LEU A 17 21.73 14.35 9.06
N ALA A 18 22.10 13.71 7.96
CA ALA A 18 21.19 12.91 7.13
C ALA A 18 21.92 11.69 6.56
N GLY A 19 21.87 10.55 7.27
CA GLY A 19 22.45 9.29 6.81
C GLY A 19 23.94 9.42 6.46
N LYS A 20 24.35 8.86 5.31
CA LYS A 20 25.73 8.88 4.79
C LYS A 20 26.13 10.19 4.09
N ALA A 21 25.38 11.29 4.25
CA ALA A 21 25.68 12.53 3.55
C ALA A 21 27.01 13.13 4.00
N LYS A 22 27.88 13.49 3.04
CA LYS A 22 29.21 14.09 3.30
C LYS A 22 29.12 15.47 3.99
N ARG A 23 27.99 16.18 3.89
CA ARG A 23 27.80 17.52 4.47
C ARG A 23 26.46 17.63 5.20
N PRO A 24 26.41 18.29 6.38
CA PRO A 24 25.15 18.52 7.10
C PRO A 24 24.20 19.43 6.32
N SER A 25 22.92 19.06 6.29
CA SER A 25 21.86 19.85 5.66
C SER A 25 21.78 21.27 6.24
N SER A 26 21.29 22.23 5.46
CA SER A 26 20.96 23.59 5.92
C SER A 26 19.62 23.67 6.68
N ALA A 27 18.79 22.64 6.59
CA ALA A 27 17.52 22.50 7.32
C ALA A 27 17.56 21.34 8.31
N CYS A 28 16.88 21.47 9.46
CA CYS A 28 16.80 20.44 10.49
C CYS A 28 15.95 19.24 10.07
N ASP A 29 16.16 18.10 10.71
CA ASP A 29 15.50 16.81 10.47
C ASP A 29 13.98 16.92 10.38
N THR A 30 13.38 17.68 11.30
CA THR A 30 11.94 17.85 11.46
C THR A 30 11.38 18.60 10.26
N CYS A 31 12.01 19.71 9.88
CA CYS A 31 11.58 20.48 8.70
C CYS A 31 11.80 19.69 7.40
N ARG A 32 12.88 18.91 7.29
CA ARG A 32 13.10 18.02 6.14
C ARG A 32 12.01 16.95 6.05
N ARG A 33 11.66 16.30 7.16
CA ARG A 33 10.57 15.30 7.22
C ARG A 33 9.23 15.91 6.83
N LYS A 34 8.90 17.10 7.35
CA LYS A 34 7.68 17.85 7.00
C LYS A 34 7.63 18.17 5.50
N ARG A 35 8.69 18.78 4.96
CA ARG A 35 8.79 19.12 3.53
C ARG A 35 8.72 17.88 2.64
N ALA A 36 9.37 16.78 3.03
CA ALA A 36 9.29 15.52 2.30
C ALA A 36 7.88 14.92 2.34
N ALA A 37 7.18 15.00 3.47
CA ALA A 37 5.79 14.56 3.58
C ALA A 37 4.85 15.39 2.71
N GLU A 38 5.01 16.71 2.71
CA GLU A 38 4.25 17.61 1.85
C GLU A 38 4.51 17.35 0.36
N HIS A 39 5.77 17.20 -0.03
CA HIS A 39 6.13 16.82 -1.39
C HIS A 39 5.46 15.52 -1.82
N ARG A 40 5.51 14.47 -0.98
CA ARG A 40 4.81 13.21 -1.25
C ARG A 40 3.30 13.40 -1.38
N ARG A 41 2.68 14.18 -0.51
CA ARG A 41 1.23 14.47 -0.58
C ARG A 41 0.87 15.14 -1.90
N ARG A 42 1.60 16.19 -2.29
CA ARG A 42 1.38 16.90 -3.56
C ARG A 42 1.60 16.00 -4.77
N TYR A 43 2.71 15.24 -4.76
CA TYR A 43 3.03 14.28 -5.81
C TYR A 43 1.92 13.24 -6.01
N TYR A 44 1.45 12.57 -4.96
CA TYR A 44 0.38 11.58 -5.12
C TYR A 44 -0.98 12.21 -5.45
N ALA A 45 -1.26 13.44 -4.99
CA ALA A 45 -2.48 14.15 -5.35
C ALA A 45 -2.51 14.60 -6.83
N SER A 46 -1.36 14.78 -7.46
CA SER A 46 -1.27 15.13 -8.88
C SER A 46 -1.32 13.93 -9.82
N LEU A 47 -1.31 12.71 -9.31
CA LEU A 47 -1.34 11.50 -10.12
C LEU A 47 -2.78 11.01 -10.35
N PRO A 48 -3.03 10.21 -11.40
CA PRO A 48 -4.29 9.51 -11.57
C PRO A 48 -4.66 8.68 -10.33
N PRO A 49 -5.97 8.48 -10.03
CA PRO A 49 -6.44 7.84 -8.78
C PRO A 49 -5.77 6.50 -8.47
N ASP A 50 -5.54 5.68 -9.49
CA ASP A 50 -5.00 4.33 -9.33
C ASP A 50 -3.46 4.30 -9.31
N LYS A 51 -2.77 5.39 -9.63
CA LYS A 51 -1.31 5.35 -9.84
C LYS A 51 -0.54 4.95 -8.59
N ARG A 52 -1.02 5.39 -7.42
CA ARG A 52 -0.42 4.99 -6.13
C ARG A 52 -0.56 3.48 -5.90
N HIS A 53 -1.71 2.91 -6.27
CA HIS A 53 -1.95 1.47 -6.21
C HIS A 53 -1.01 0.72 -7.14
N THR A 54 -0.93 1.12 -8.42
CA THR A 54 -0.01 0.53 -9.41
C THR A 54 1.43 0.51 -8.91
N LEU A 55 1.95 1.65 -8.42
CA LEU A 55 3.34 1.74 -7.93
C LEU A 55 3.59 0.83 -6.71
N THR A 56 2.59 0.66 -5.85
CA THR A 56 2.69 -0.18 -4.66
C THR A 56 2.69 -1.65 -5.04
N GLN A 57 1.77 -2.05 -5.92
CA GLN A 57 1.61 -3.44 -6.30
C GLN A 57 2.75 -3.95 -7.19
N ARG A 58 3.23 -3.13 -8.14
CA ARG A 58 4.45 -3.43 -8.92
C ARG A 58 5.65 -3.72 -8.02
N ARG A 59 5.85 -2.94 -6.96
CA ARG A 59 6.94 -3.16 -6.00
C ARG A 59 6.74 -4.47 -5.24
N ARG A 60 5.52 -4.76 -4.78
CA ARG A 60 5.20 -6.01 -4.07
C ARG A 60 5.42 -7.22 -4.97
N ALA A 61 4.89 -7.21 -6.19
CA ALA A 61 5.07 -8.29 -7.15
C ALA A 61 6.57 -8.58 -7.40
N ALA A 62 7.38 -7.53 -7.61
CA ALA A 62 8.82 -7.64 -7.75
C ALA A 62 9.50 -8.26 -6.52
N SER A 63 9.07 -7.90 -5.30
CA SER A 63 9.64 -8.49 -4.07
C SER A 63 9.35 -9.99 -3.90
N TYR A 64 8.30 -10.50 -4.54
CA TYR A 64 7.96 -11.93 -4.58
C TYR A 64 8.43 -12.63 -5.87
N GLY A 65 9.07 -11.91 -6.81
CA GLY A 65 9.47 -12.46 -8.11
C GLY A 65 8.29 -12.84 -9.00
N THR A 66 7.14 -12.18 -8.83
CA THR A 66 5.89 -12.46 -9.57
C THR A 66 5.64 -11.39 -10.65
N GLU A 67 4.87 -11.77 -11.67
CA GLU A 67 4.47 -10.87 -12.75
C GLU A 67 3.54 -9.75 -12.24
N HIS A 68 3.67 -8.55 -12.82
CA HIS A 68 2.76 -7.44 -12.63
C HIS A 68 2.22 -6.98 -13.98
N GLU A 69 0.90 -7.00 -14.11
CA GLU A 69 0.16 -6.40 -15.20
C GLU A 69 -0.56 -5.15 -14.67
N GLU A 70 -0.54 -4.03 -15.40
CA GLU A 70 -1.21 -2.82 -14.94
C GLU A 70 -2.74 -2.96 -15.13
N TYR A 71 -3.50 -2.79 -14.04
CA TYR A 71 -4.96 -2.85 -14.02
C TYR A 71 -5.55 -1.64 -13.29
N SER A 72 -6.82 -1.32 -13.57
CA SER A 72 -7.53 -0.25 -12.87
C SER A 72 -8.20 -0.77 -11.60
N ARG A 73 -7.65 -0.39 -10.45
CA ARG A 73 -8.29 -0.63 -9.14
C ARG A 73 -9.71 -0.07 -9.13
N THR A 74 -9.89 1.15 -9.62
CA THR A 74 -11.20 1.81 -9.63
C THR A 74 -12.22 1.07 -10.52
N ALA A 75 -11.79 0.55 -11.68
CA ALA A 75 -12.67 -0.23 -12.55
C ALA A 75 -13.13 -1.54 -11.89
N ILE A 76 -12.22 -2.26 -11.22
CA ILE A 76 -12.56 -3.48 -10.48
C ILE A 76 -13.62 -3.19 -9.41
N PHE A 77 -13.41 -2.17 -8.57
CA PHE A 77 -14.41 -1.81 -7.54
C PHE A 77 -15.78 -1.47 -8.16
N ARG A 78 -15.79 -0.69 -9.24
CA ARG A 78 -17.02 -0.30 -9.93
C ARG A 78 -17.78 -1.50 -10.52
N ARG A 79 -17.07 -2.45 -11.15
CA ARG A 79 -17.67 -3.68 -11.71
C ARG A 79 -18.43 -4.48 -10.66
N TRP A 80 -17.95 -4.48 -9.42
CA TRP A 80 -18.54 -5.21 -8.30
C TRP A 80 -19.47 -4.35 -7.44
N SER A 81 -19.85 -3.14 -7.90
CA SER A 81 -20.65 -2.19 -7.13
C SER A 81 -20.10 -1.93 -5.71
N TYR A 82 -18.78 -1.99 -5.56
CA TYR A 82 -18.07 -1.85 -4.28
C TYR A 82 -18.42 -2.91 -3.23
N TYR A 83 -18.98 -4.05 -3.62
CA TYR A 83 -19.23 -5.17 -2.71
C TYR A 83 -18.08 -6.15 -2.65
N CYS A 84 -17.90 -6.74 -1.47
CA CYS A 84 -16.91 -7.78 -1.20
C CYS A 84 -17.29 -9.05 -1.93
N CYS A 85 -16.36 -9.60 -2.71
CA CYS A 85 -16.53 -10.88 -3.41
C CYS A 85 -16.81 -12.07 -2.49
N TYR A 86 -16.53 -11.94 -1.19
CA TYR A 86 -16.65 -13.03 -0.22
C TYR A 86 -17.88 -12.97 0.66
N CYS A 87 -18.44 -11.78 0.91
CA CYS A 87 -19.48 -11.60 1.94
C CYS A 87 -20.45 -10.45 1.69
N ASP A 88 -20.42 -9.87 0.48
CA ASP A 88 -21.31 -8.79 0.06
C ASP A 88 -21.34 -7.52 0.94
N ARG A 89 -20.42 -7.39 1.91
CA ARG A 89 -20.19 -6.13 2.64
C ARG A 89 -19.41 -5.14 1.79
N PHE A 90 -19.41 -3.86 2.18
CA PHE A 90 -18.64 -2.83 1.46
C PHE A 90 -17.14 -3.15 1.41
N ALA A 91 -16.60 -3.21 0.21
CA ALA A 91 -15.20 -3.51 -0.06
C ALA A 91 -14.33 -2.26 -0.04
N THR A 92 -13.16 -2.38 0.58
CA THR A 92 -12.18 -1.29 0.72
C THR A 92 -10.81 -1.65 0.17
N HIS A 93 -10.56 -2.95 -0.01
CA HIS A 93 -9.29 -3.53 -0.45
C HIS A 93 -9.49 -4.34 -1.73
N LEU A 94 -8.43 -4.52 -2.49
CA LEU A 94 -8.36 -5.60 -3.46
C LEU A 94 -7.53 -6.73 -2.85
N ASP A 95 -8.02 -7.95 -2.95
CA ASP A 95 -7.34 -9.15 -2.53
C ASP A 95 -6.81 -9.92 -3.75
N HIS A 96 -5.66 -10.56 -3.58
CA HIS A 96 -5.11 -11.50 -4.53
C HIS A 96 -5.72 -12.87 -4.28
N VAL A 97 -6.57 -13.36 -5.19
CA VAL A 97 -7.24 -14.68 -5.05
C VAL A 97 -6.22 -15.78 -4.76
N GLN A 98 -5.19 -15.88 -5.61
CA GLN A 98 -3.94 -16.57 -5.32
C GLN A 98 -2.92 -15.57 -4.77
N PRO A 99 -2.45 -15.69 -3.51
CA PRO A 99 -1.49 -14.74 -2.92
C PRO A 99 -0.16 -14.71 -3.68
N LEU A 100 0.50 -13.53 -3.70
CA LEU A 100 1.84 -13.37 -4.30
C LEU A 100 2.87 -14.34 -3.68
N SER A 101 2.81 -14.55 -2.37
CA SER A 101 3.69 -15.48 -1.64
C SER A 101 3.49 -16.94 -2.01
N ARG A 102 2.41 -17.26 -2.73
CA ARG A 102 2.07 -18.59 -3.25
C ARG A 102 2.11 -18.63 -4.78
N GLY A 103 2.88 -17.74 -5.40
CA GLY A 103 3.10 -17.70 -6.85
C GLY A 103 1.98 -17.04 -7.65
N GLY A 104 1.01 -16.39 -7.01
CA GLY A 104 -0.02 -15.63 -7.72
C GLY A 104 0.56 -14.41 -8.43
N ALA A 105 0.10 -14.12 -9.65
CA ALA A 105 0.46 -12.91 -10.37
C ALA A 105 -0.33 -11.69 -9.89
N ASP A 106 0.25 -10.50 -9.96
CA ASP A 106 -0.47 -9.24 -9.73
C ASP A 106 -1.08 -8.75 -11.05
N LYS A 107 -2.20 -9.35 -11.43
CA LYS A 107 -2.97 -9.02 -12.64
C LYS A 107 -4.46 -8.99 -12.36
N GLU A 108 -5.24 -8.31 -13.20
CA GLU A 108 -6.68 -8.13 -12.96
C GLU A 108 -7.43 -9.45 -12.72
N SER A 109 -7.10 -10.51 -13.46
CA SER A 109 -7.77 -11.81 -13.33
C SER A 109 -7.55 -12.50 -11.99
N ASN A 110 -6.58 -12.04 -11.19
CA ASN A 110 -6.28 -12.54 -9.86
C ASN A 110 -6.70 -11.56 -8.75
N MET A 111 -7.44 -10.49 -9.08
CA MET A 111 -7.83 -9.44 -8.15
C MET A 111 -9.34 -9.41 -7.94
N VAL A 112 -9.78 -9.44 -6.68
CA VAL A 112 -11.18 -9.27 -6.30
C VAL A 112 -11.33 -8.22 -5.22
N PRO A 113 -12.45 -7.48 -5.17
CA PRO A 113 -12.72 -6.57 -4.08
C PRO A 113 -13.05 -7.33 -2.80
N ALA A 114 -12.47 -6.89 -1.69
CA ALA A 114 -12.64 -7.48 -0.37
C ALA A 114 -12.87 -6.42 0.71
N CYS A 115 -13.72 -6.73 1.69
CA CYS A 115 -13.80 -5.96 2.92
C CYS A 115 -12.55 -6.21 3.79
N ALA A 116 -12.32 -5.34 4.79
CA ALA A 116 -11.15 -5.46 5.65
C ALA A 116 -11.11 -6.80 6.41
N ASP A 117 -12.25 -7.26 6.95
CA ASP A 117 -12.33 -8.49 7.73
C ASP A 117 -11.96 -9.73 6.90
N CYS A 118 -12.57 -9.89 5.72
CA CYS A 118 -12.31 -11.02 4.85
C CYS A 118 -10.86 -11.00 4.34
N ASN A 119 -10.37 -9.83 3.91
CA ASN A 119 -9.00 -9.68 3.43
C ASN A 119 -7.97 -10.03 4.51
N LEU A 120 -8.20 -9.60 5.76
CA LEU A 120 -7.32 -9.93 6.89
C LEU A 120 -7.43 -11.40 7.30
N SER A 121 -8.64 -11.96 7.32
CA SER A 121 -8.89 -13.37 7.64
C SER A 121 -8.20 -14.32 6.64
N LYS A 122 -8.32 -14.03 5.33
CA LYS A 122 -7.63 -14.77 4.28
C LYS A 122 -6.12 -14.59 4.39
N GLY A 123 -5.64 -13.35 4.39
CA GLY A 123 -4.21 -13.03 4.45
C GLY A 123 -3.44 -13.67 3.31
N SER A 124 -2.35 -14.38 3.63
CA SER A 124 -1.49 -15.06 2.66
C SER A 124 -1.90 -16.52 2.35
N LYS A 125 -3.12 -16.92 2.73
CA LYS A 125 -3.67 -18.25 2.45
C LYS A 125 -4.25 -18.29 1.03
N THR A 126 -4.12 -19.44 0.38
CA THR A 126 -4.96 -19.77 -0.79
C THR A 126 -6.43 -19.85 -0.37
N LEU A 127 -7.37 -19.84 -1.32
CA LEU A 127 -8.79 -20.01 -0.99
C LEU A 127 -9.07 -21.35 -0.29
N ALA A 128 -8.38 -22.41 -0.68
CA ALA A 128 -8.51 -23.73 -0.04
C ALA A 128 -8.02 -23.70 1.42
N GLU A 129 -6.79 -23.20 1.66
CA GLU A 129 -6.25 -23.04 3.01
C GLU A 129 -7.09 -22.09 3.87
N TRP A 130 -7.72 -21.08 3.27
CA TRP A 130 -8.64 -20.20 3.99
C TRP A 130 -9.95 -20.89 4.33
N ALA A 131 -10.49 -21.69 3.40
CA ALA A 131 -11.71 -22.44 3.62
C ALA A 131 -11.59 -23.41 4.80
N GLU A 132 -10.43 -24.05 4.96
CA GLU A 132 -10.11 -24.92 6.10
C GLU A 132 -10.13 -24.21 7.46
N THR A 133 -10.06 -22.87 7.49
CA THR A 133 -10.15 -22.10 8.75
C THR A 133 -11.58 -21.89 9.22
N PHE A 134 -12.55 -22.13 8.34
CA PHE A 134 -13.95 -22.13 8.70
C PHE A 134 -14.29 -23.49 9.33
N GLY A 135 -15.15 -23.48 10.33
CA GLY A 135 -15.65 -24.72 10.92
C GLY A 135 -16.49 -25.54 9.93
N PRO A 136 -17.17 -26.60 10.40
CA PRO A 136 -18.10 -27.35 9.54
C PRO A 136 -19.26 -26.48 9.04
N GLU A 137 -19.54 -25.36 9.73
CA GLU A 137 -20.54 -24.40 9.30
C GLU A 137 -19.91 -23.39 8.33
N PRO A 138 -20.61 -23.09 7.21
CA PRO A 138 -20.17 -22.05 6.31
C PRO A 138 -20.11 -20.71 7.07
N PRO A 139 -19.20 -19.81 6.69
CA PRO A 139 -19.13 -18.51 7.35
C PRO A 139 -20.46 -17.77 7.20
N PRO A 140 -20.82 -16.89 8.13
CA PRO A 140 -22.07 -16.13 8.10
C PRO A 140 -21.98 -14.99 7.07
N PHE A 141 -21.75 -15.36 5.81
CA PHE A 141 -21.81 -14.47 4.66
C PHE A 141 -23.26 -14.25 4.27
#